data_AF-A0A843C8T7-F1
#
_entry.id   AF-A0A843C8T7-F1
#
_cell.length_a   1.000
_cell.length_b   1.000
_cell.length_c   1.000
_cell.angle_alpha   90.00
_cell.angle_beta   90.00
_cell.angle_gamma   90.00
#
_symmetry.space_group_name_H-M   'P 1'
#
loop_
_entity.id
_entity.type
_entity.pdbx_description
1 polymer ?
#
loop_
_entity_poly.entity_id
_entity_poly.type
_entity_poly.pdbx_seq_one_letter_code
_entity_poly.pdbx_strand_id
1 'polypeptide(L)'
;MSINPITDKILKELCDKIENLLEKFVVEYKGRLFDNGTIIEEGMEVQIKNQYESYLSNMVLAKGGNVKLLSQKQQEYVKNRIKNTLELSKKQYES
;
A
#
# COMPACT_ATOMS: atom_id res chain seq x y z
N MET A 1 -20.91 18.34 -10.24
CA MET A 1 -20.39 16.97 -10.08
C MET A 1 -18.88 17.03 -10.12
N SER A 2 -18.19 16.71 -9.02
CA SER A 2 -16.73 16.63 -9.03
C SER A 2 -16.33 15.34 -9.72
N ILE A 3 -15.85 15.45 -10.95
CA ILE A 3 -15.32 14.32 -11.71
C ILE A 3 -13.97 13.98 -11.06
N ASN A 4 -13.86 12.80 -10.46
CA ASN A 4 -12.59 12.34 -9.91
C ASN A 4 -11.61 12.12 -11.09
N PRO A 5 -10.48 12.85 -11.19
CA PRO A 5 -9.55 12.71 -12.31
C PRO A 5 -8.80 11.36 -12.30
N ILE A 6 -8.99 10.55 -11.24
CA ILE A 6 -8.35 9.26 -11.07
C ILE A 6 -9.04 8.19 -11.93
N THR A 7 -8.48 7.98 -13.11
CA THR A 7 -8.83 6.86 -13.98
C THR A 7 -8.22 5.55 -13.47
N ASP A 8 -8.71 4.41 -13.96
CA ASP A 8 -8.17 3.08 -13.63
C ASP A 8 -6.68 2.96 -13.95
N LYS A 9 -6.22 3.59 -15.05
CA LYS A 9 -4.81 3.61 -15.43
C LYS A 9 -3.97 4.38 -14.40
N ILE A 10 -4.40 5.58 -14.02
CA ILE A 10 -3.71 6.38 -13.02
C ILE A 10 -3.68 5.64 -11.68
N LEU A 11 -4.80 5.05 -11.26
CA LEU A 11 -4.89 4.30 -10.03
C LEU A 11 -3.91 3.12 -9.99
N LYS A 12 -3.83 2.36 -11.10
CA LYS A 12 -2.86 1.27 -11.25
C LYS A 12 -1.42 1.79 -11.10
N GLU A 13 -1.07 2.87 -11.77
CA GLU A 13 0.29 3.45 -11.68
C GLU A 13 0.64 3.93 -10.26
N LEU A 14 -0.35 4.45 -9.51
CA LEU A 14 -0.15 4.82 -8.11
C LEU A 14 0.07 3.59 -7.24
N CYS A 15 -0.76 2.56 -7.37
CA CYS A 15 -0.60 1.29 -6.65
C CYS A 15 0.76 0.63 -6.94
N ASP A 16 1.16 0.55 -8.21
CA ASP A 16 2.47 0.00 -8.62
C ASP A 16 3.63 0.78 -7.97
N LYS A 17 3.55 2.10 -7.85
CA LYS A 17 4.58 2.92 -7.18
C LYS A 17 4.61 2.70 -5.68
N ILE A 18 3.44 2.64 -5.03
CA ILE A 18 3.34 2.40 -3.59
C ILE A 18 3.94 1.05 -3.22
N GLU A 19 3.66 0.03 -4.02
CA GLU A 19 4.16 -1.32 -3.80
C GLU A 19 5.67 -1.40 -3.93
N ASN A 20 6.26 -0.73 -4.91
CA ASN A 20 7.72 -0.62 -5.03
C ASN A 20 8.36 0.13 -3.85
N LEU A 21 7.66 1.13 -3.27
CA LEU A 21 8.14 1.84 -2.08
C LEU A 21 8.06 0.94 -0.84
N LEU A 22 6.96 0.20 -0.69
CA LEU A 22 6.74 -0.70 0.44
C LEU A 22 7.67 -1.92 0.39
N GLU A 23 7.97 -2.45 -0.79
CA GLU A 23 8.95 -3.53 -0.94
C GLU A 23 10.33 -3.11 -0.40
N LYS A 24 10.80 -1.91 -0.78
CA LYS A 24 12.05 -1.35 -0.24
C LYS A 24 11.97 -1.17 1.27
N PHE A 25 10.86 -0.62 1.77
CA PHE A 25 10.64 -0.48 3.21
C PHE A 25 10.72 -1.83 3.93
N VAL A 26 10.05 -2.87 3.43
CA VAL A 26 10.04 -4.22 4.03
C VAL A 26 11.45 -4.82 4.04
N VAL A 27 12.23 -4.68 2.96
CA VAL A 27 13.62 -5.14 2.89
C VAL A 27 14.52 -4.40 3.90
N GLU A 28 14.40 -3.08 3.97
CA GLU A 28 15.16 -2.26 4.93
C GLU A 28 14.75 -2.55 6.39
N TYR A 29 13.46 -2.78 6.64
CA TYR A 29 12.93 -3.05 7.97
C TYR A 29 13.22 -4.49 8.44
N LYS A 30 13.24 -5.47 7.52
CA LYS A 30 13.77 -6.81 7.78
C LYS A 30 15.17 -6.74 8.36
N GLY A 31 16.04 -5.87 7.81
CA GLY A 31 17.39 -5.66 8.32
C GLY A 31 17.45 -5.07 9.74
N ARG A 32 16.39 -4.38 10.21
CA ARG A 32 16.32 -3.73 11.52
C ARG A 32 15.60 -4.55 12.60
N LEU A 33 14.71 -5.47 12.21
CA LEU A 33 13.98 -6.34 13.16
C LEU A 33 14.82 -7.51 13.72
N PHE A 34 16.03 -7.74 13.20
CA PHE A 34 16.98 -8.67 13.81
C PHE A 34 17.68 -8.11 15.07
N ASP A 35 17.39 -6.88 15.48
CA ASP A 35 17.83 -6.34 16.77
C ASP A 35 16.91 -6.92 17.88
N ASN A 36 17.38 -7.97 18.56
CA ASN A 36 16.74 -8.74 19.65
C ASN A 36 15.70 -9.82 19.31
N GLY A 37 15.60 -10.29 18.06
CA GLY A 37 15.01 -11.61 17.76
C GLY A 37 13.54 -11.82 18.15
N THR A 38 12.75 -10.76 18.37
CA THR A 38 11.33 -10.85 18.74
C THR A 38 10.46 -10.27 17.62
N ILE A 39 9.58 -11.12 17.08
CA ILE A 39 8.71 -10.82 15.94
C ILE A 39 7.50 -10.00 16.42
N ILE A 40 7.24 -8.83 15.82
CA ILE A 40 5.98 -8.09 16.03
C ILE A 40 5.12 -8.27 14.76
N GLU A 41 4.62 -9.48 14.56
CA GLU A 41 3.88 -9.89 13.35
C GLU A 41 2.58 -9.08 13.16
N GLU A 42 1.83 -8.84 14.23
CA GLU A 42 0.57 -8.07 14.18
C GLU A 42 0.80 -6.57 13.92
N GLY A 43 1.97 -6.03 14.29
CA GLY A 43 2.30 -4.62 14.09
C GLY A 43 2.69 -4.30 12.64
N MET A 44 3.30 -5.25 11.93
CA MET A 44 3.82 -5.03 10.58
C MET A 44 2.71 -4.97 9.53
N GLU A 45 1.71 -5.86 9.61
CA GLU A 45 0.56 -5.85 8.70
C GLU A 45 -0.21 -4.52 8.79
N VAL A 46 -0.50 -4.08 10.01
CA VAL A 46 -1.17 -2.81 10.26
C VAL A 46 -0.35 -1.63 9.74
N GLN A 47 0.98 -1.65 9.92
CA GLN A 47 1.86 -0.60 9.41
C GLN A 47 1.90 -0.55 7.88
N ILE A 48 2.05 -1.69 7.20
CA ILE A 48 2.07 -1.73 5.72
C ILE A 48 0.74 -1.24 5.17
N LYS A 49 -0.39 -1.69 5.74
CA LYS A 49 -1.71 -1.21 5.35
C LYS A 49 -1.86 0.30 5.53
N ASN A 50 -1.53 0.82 6.70
CA ASN A 50 -1.66 2.25 7.00
C ASN A 50 -0.75 3.10 6.10
N GLN A 51 0.48 2.65 5.84
CA GLN A 51 1.36 3.34 4.90
C GLN A 51 0.81 3.31 3.47
N TYR A 52 0.30 2.16 3.00
CA TYR A 52 -0.31 2.05 1.69
C TYR A 52 -1.45 3.05 1.53
N GLU A 53 -2.40 3.05 2.47
CA GLU A 53 -3.57 3.93 2.45
C GLU A 53 -3.17 5.41 2.51
N SER A 54 -2.17 5.75 3.33
CA SER A 54 -1.63 7.10 3.45
C SER A 54 -0.97 7.57 2.15
N TYR A 55 -0.09 6.77 1.55
CA TYR A 55 0.54 7.11 0.28
C TYR A 55 -0.48 7.24 -0.85
N LEU A 56 -1.45 6.32 -0.92
CA LEU A 56 -2.49 6.38 -1.94
C LEU A 56 -3.31 7.66 -1.81
N SER A 57 -3.75 8.01 -0.59
CA SER A 57 -4.49 9.23 -0.32
C SER A 57 -3.69 10.47 -0.75
N ASN A 58 -2.42 10.56 -0.37
CA ASN A 58 -1.54 11.67 -0.72
C ASN A 58 -1.29 11.77 -2.24
N MET A 59 -1.04 10.66 -2.91
CA MET A 59 -0.80 10.64 -4.35
C MET A 59 -2.06 10.96 -5.16
N VAL A 60 -3.22 10.48 -4.71
CA VAL A 60 -4.52 10.83 -5.30
C VAL A 60 -4.79 12.32 -5.12
N LEU A 61 -4.55 12.87 -3.93
CA LEU A 61 -4.69 14.30 -3.64
C LEU A 61 -3.78 15.14 -4.54
N ALA A 62 -2.51 14.74 -4.71
CA ALA A 62 -1.55 15.42 -5.58
C ALA A 62 -1.95 15.43 -7.07
N LYS A 63 -2.83 14.51 -7.47
CA LYS A 63 -3.43 14.45 -8.82
C LYS A 63 -4.75 15.23 -8.92
N GLY A 64 -5.13 15.98 -7.88
CA GLY A 64 -6.39 16.71 -7.81
C GLY A 64 -7.61 15.81 -7.56
N GLY A 65 -7.38 14.57 -7.15
CA GLY A 65 -8.44 13.61 -6.84
C GLY A 65 -8.72 13.48 -5.35
N ASN A 66 -9.69 12.62 -5.03
CA ASN A 66 -10.00 12.25 -3.66
C ASN A 66 -10.28 10.74 -3.61
N VAL A 67 -9.60 10.03 -2.71
CA VAL A 67 -9.75 8.57 -2.55
C VAL A 67 -11.19 8.18 -2.20
N LYS A 68 -11.93 9.05 -1.50
CA LYS A 68 -13.35 8.85 -1.17
C LYS A 68 -14.28 8.94 -2.38
N LEU A 69 -13.81 9.54 -3.48
CA LEU A 69 -14.53 9.66 -4.75
C LEU A 69 -14.14 8.56 -5.75
N LEU A 70 -13.34 7.57 -5.34
CA LEU A 70 -13.11 6.37 -6.16
C LEU A 70 -14.41 5.58 -6.27
N SER A 71 -14.65 5.04 -7.47
CA SER A 71 -15.78 4.12 -7.70
C SER A 71 -15.65 2.85 -6.85
N GLN A 72 -16.75 2.14 -6.63
CA GLN A 72 -16.74 0.88 -5.88
C GLN A 72 -15.74 -0.14 -6.47
N LYS A 73 -15.67 -0.25 -7.80
CA LYS A 73 -14.71 -1.13 -8.50
C LYS A 73 -13.26 -0.73 -8.21
N GLN A 74 -12.96 0.56 -8.19
CA GLN A 74 -11.62 1.08 -7.88
C GLN A 74 -11.26 0.86 -6.41
N GLN A 75 -12.20 1.02 -5.49
CA GLN A 75 -11.99 0.74 -4.08
C GLN A 75 -11.71 -0.76 -3.84
N GLU A 76 -12.45 -1.64 -4.50
CA GLU A 76 -12.20 -3.09 -4.42
C GLU A 76 -10.85 -3.46 -5.03
N TYR A 77 -10.48 -2.84 -6.16
CA TYR A 77 -9.15 -2.98 -6.75
C TYR A 77 -8.05 -2.62 -5.75
N VAL A 78 -8.15 -1.46 -5.09
CA VAL A 78 -7.18 -1.03 -4.06
C VAL A 78 -7.11 -2.03 -2.90
N LYS A 79 -8.25 -2.49 -2.38
CA LYS A 79 -8.28 -3.49 -1.30
C LYS A 79 -7.57 -4.78 -1.69
N ASN A 80 -7.80 -5.27 -2.90
CA ASN A 80 -7.13 -6.46 -3.42
C ASN A 80 -5.61 -6.25 -3.56
N ARG A 81 -5.19 -5.07 -4.02
CA ARG A 81 -3.76 -4.72 -4.11
C ARG A 81 -3.09 -4.72 -2.74
N ILE A 82 -3.69 -4.04 -1.75
CA ILE A 82 -3.20 -4.04 -0.36
C ILE A 82 -3.06 -5.47 0.16
N LYS A 83 -4.11 -6.30 0.01
CA LYS A 83 -4.08 -7.70 0.45
C LYS A 83 -2.91 -8.47 -0.20
N ASN A 84 -2.74 -8.36 -1.51
CA ASN A 84 -1.66 -9.04 -2.23
C ASN A 84 -0.27 -8.56 -1.75
N THR A 85 -0.08 -7.26 -1.52
CA THR A 85 1.17 -6.70 -0.98
C THR A 85 1.49 -7.24 0.40
N LEU A 86 0.47 -7.36 1.27
CA LEU A 86 0.63 -7.96 2.60
C LEU A 86 1.03 -9.42 2.50
N GLU A 87 0.36 -10.22 1.67
CA GLU A 87 0.69 -11.64 1.48
C GLU A 87 2.11 -11.83 0.90
N LEU A 88 2.52 -11.00 -0.06
CA LEU A 88 3.89 -11.03 -0.60
C LEU A 88 4.92 -10.64 0.46
N SER A 89 4.64 -9.61 1.27
CA SER A 89 5.53 -9.17 2.34
C SER A 89 5.68 -10.25 3.42
N LYS A 90 4.60 -10.96 3.78
CA LYS A 90 4.64 -12.12 4.69
C LYS A 90 5.47 -13.26 4.13
N LYS A 91 5.26 -13.65 2.87
CA LYS A 91 6.05 -14.70 2.22
C LYS A 91 7.53 -14.35 2.14
N GLN A 92 7.84 -13.10 1.81
CA GLN A 92 9.21 -12.61 1.84
C GLN A 92 9.77 -12.72 3.25
N TYR A 93 8.98 -12.49 4.31
CA TYR A 93 9.37 -12.66 5.71
C TYR A 93 9.64 -14.11 6.14
N GLU A 94 8.78 -15.03 5.74
CA GLU A 94 8.87 -16.46 6.08
C GLU A 94 9.97 -17.23 5.30
N SER A 95 10.48 -16.67 4.19
CA SER A 95 11.65 -17.19 3.45
C SER A 95 12.97 -16.56 3.91
#